data_AF-A0A8B9YUZ8-F1
#
_entry.id   AF-A0A8B9YUZ8-F1
#
_cell.length_a   1.000
_cell.length_b   1.000
_cell.length_c   1.000
_cell.angle_alpha   90.00
_cell.angle_beta   90.00
_cell.angle_gamma   90.00
#
_symmetry.space_group_name_H-M   'P 1'
#
loop_
_entity.id
_entity.type
_entity.pdbx_description
1 polymer ?
#
loop_
_entity_poly.entity_id
_entity_poly.type
_entity_poly.pdbx_seq_one_letter_code
_entity_poly.pdbx_strand_id
1 'polypeptide(L)'
;LVAEAPRRTLACDGERPTLEFLQEVMDILLQYVVKSFDRSTKVIDFHYPNELLQEYNWELADQPQNLEEILMHCQTTLKYAIKTGHPRYFNQLSTGLDMVGLAADWLTSTANTNMFTYEIAPVFVLLEYVTLKKMREIIGWPGGSGDGIFSPVTQSCPTLCDPWTAASQASCPSLTPGACSNS
;
A
#
# COMPACT_ATOMS: atom_id res chain seq x y z
N LEU A 1 -15.58 0.52 -31.73
CA LEU A 1 -14.81 1.67 -32.26
C LEU A 1 -13.38 1.53 -31.74
N VAL A 2 -12.56 0.76 -32.45
CA VAL A 2 -11.12 0.72 -32.23
C VAL A 2 -10.56 1.82 -33.11
N ALA A 3 -10.13 2.93 -32.51
CA ALA A 3 -9.41 3.97 -33.20
C ALA A 3 -7.91 3.70 -33.06
N GLU A 4 -7.28 3.45 -34.20
CA GLU A 4 -5.83 3.34 -34.40
C GLU A 4 -5.14 4.63 -33.93
N ALA A 5 -4.15 4.51 -33.05
CA ALA A 5 -3.40 5.64 -32.51
C ALA A 5 -2.36 6.15 -33.53
N PRO A 6 -2.31 7.45 -33.86
CA PRO A 6 -1.19 8.00 -34.61
C PRO A 6 0.01 8.30 -33.70
N ARG A 7 1.19 8.14 -34.31
CA ARG A 7 2.57 8.16 -33.78
C ARG A 7 2.89 9.30 -32.79
N ARG A 8 3.66 8.92 -31.76
CA ARG A 8 4.61 9.70 -30.93
C ARG A 8 4.41 11.21 -31.01
N THR A 9 3.56 11.73 -30.13
CA THR A 9 3.56 13.13 -29.73
C THR A 9 4.88 13.47 -29.05
N LEU A 10 5.47 14.59 -29.48
CA LEU A 10 6.63 15.23 -28.86
C LEU A 10 6.32 15.51 -27.39
N ALA A 11 7.11 14.91 -26.49
CA ALA A 11 6.97 15.07 -25.05
C ALA A 11 7.15 16.54 -24.63
N CYS A 12 6.26 17.07 -23.79
CA CYS A 12 6.40 18.40 -23.18
C CYS A 12 7.69 18.46 -22.34
N ASP A 13 8.33 19.63 -22.19
CA ASP A 13 9.67 19.79 -21.60
C ASP A 13 9.87 19.15 -20.21
N GLY A 14 8.81 18.92 -19.42
CA GLY A 14 8.87 18.26 -18.10
C GLY A 14 8.62 16.74 -18.09
N GLU A 15 8.13 16.15 -19.19
CA GLU A 15 7.79 14.72 -19.24
C GLU A 15 9.03 13.84 -19.21
N ARG A 16 10.08 14.21 -19.97
CA ARG A 16 11.32 13.42 -20.04
C ARG A 16 12.03 13.34 -18.69
N PRO A 17 12.32 14.47 -17.99
CA PRO A 17 12.89 14.41 -16.64
C PRO A 17 12.07 13.59 -15.65
N THR A 18 10.73 13.65 -15.77
CA THR A 18 9.83 12.87 -14.90
C THR A 18 9.97 11.37 -15.15
N LEU A 19 9.98 10.94 -16.42
CA LEU A 19 10.16 9.54 -16.78
C LEU A 19 11.55 9.02 -16.42
N GLU A 20 12.59 9.83 -16.63
CA GLU A 20 13.97 9.50 -16.22
C GLU A 20 14.05 9.29 -14.71
N PHE A 21 13.53 10.22 -13.92
CA PHE A 21 13.49 10.09 -12.46
C PHE A 21 12.75 8.84 -11.99
N LEU A 22 11.55 8.58 -12.52
CA LEU A 22 10.75 7.40 -12.16
C LEU A 22 11.46 6.09 -12.54
N GLN A 23 12.17 6.08 -13.68
CA GLN A 23 12.96 4.92 -14.09
C GLN A 23 14.12 4.66 -13.12
N GLU A 24 14.83 5.70 -12.69
CA GLU A 24 15.92 5.55 -11.70
C GLU A 24 15.40 5.07 -10.34
N VAL A 25 14.25 5.57 -9.89
CA VAL A 25 13.58 5.04 -8.69
C VAL A 25 13.26 3.55 -8.86
N MET A 26 12.69 3.15 -10.00
CA MET A 26 12.37 1.75 -10.28
C MET A 26 13.62 0.87 -10.30
N ASP A 27 14.73 1.34 -10.86
CA ASP A 27 15.98 0.60 -10.88
C ASP A 27 16.52 0.36 -9.45
N ILE A 28 16.42 1.37 -8.57
CA ILE A 28 16.75 1.23 -7.14
C ILE A 28 15.86 0.18 -6.46
N LEU A 29 14.54 0.24 -6.69
CA LEU A 29 13.58 -0.70 -6.11
C LEU A 29 13.84 -2.14 -6.58
N LEU A 30 14.03 -2.35 -7.88
CA LEU A 30 14.29 -3.68 -8.45
C LEU A 30 15.60 -4.29 -7.93
N GLN A 31 16.65 -3.48 -7.77
CA GLN A 31 17.89 -3.93 -7.13
C GLN A 31 17.66 -4.36 -5.68
N TYR A 32 16.82 -3.65 -4.93
CA TYR A 32 16.46 -4.02 -3.56
C TYR A 32 15.65 -5.33 -3.51
N VAL A 33 14.71 -5.53 -4.45
CA VAL A 33 13.93 -6.78 -4.59
C VAL A 33 14.88 -7.97 -4.79
N VAL A 34 15.83 -7.87 -5.74
CA VAL A 34 16.80 -8.94 -6.00
C VAL A 34 17.63 -9.26 -4.75
N LYS A 35 18.14 -8.23 -4.06
CA LYS A 35 18.90 -8.40 -2.81
C LYS A 35 18.07 -9.01 -1.69
N SER A 36 16.76 -8.75 -1.65
CA SER A 36 15.87 -9.27 -0.61
C SER A 36 15.77 -10.80 -0.64
N PHE A 37 15.90 -11.44 -1.80
CA PHE A 37 15.89 -12.91 -1.90
C PHE A 37 17.29 -13.55 -1.76
N ASP A 38 18.36 -12.76 -1.78
CA ASP A 38 19.71 -13.26 -1.62
C ASP A 38 20.04 -13.52 -0.15
N ARG A 39 20.20 -14.81 0.17
CA ARG A 39 20.55 -15.32 1.50
C ARG A 39 21.93 -14.87 1.99
N SER A 40 22.80 -14.35 1.12
CA SER A 40 24.11 -13.81 1.50
C SER A 40 24.01 -12.42 2.14
N THR A 41 22.90 -11.70 1.91
CA THR A 41 22.69 -10.35 2.42
C THR A 41 22.26 -10.35 3.88
N LYS A 42 22.47 -9.23 4.58
CA LYS A 42 21.94 -9.02 5.92
C LYS A 42 20.42 -8.78 5.86
N VAL A 43 19.67 -9.42 6.75
CA VAL A 43 18.24 -9.15 7.00
C VAL A 43 18.02 -7.66 7.37
N ILE A 44 18.90 -7.11 8.19
CA ILE A 44 18.92 -5.71 8.61
C ILE A 44 20.37 -5.28 8.86
N ASP A 45 20.71 -4.05 8.49
CA ASP A 45 21.94 -3.40 8.93
C ASP A 45 21.62 -2.53 10.16
N PHE A 46 21.64 -3.18 11.32
CA PHE A 46 21.10 -2.59 12.55
C PHE A 46 21.93 -1.41 13.05
N HIS A 47 21.24 -0.32 13.37
CA HIS A 47 21.77 0.90 13.99
C HIS A 47 20.78 1.35 15.06
N TYR A 48 21.28 1.90 16.16
CA TYR A 48 20.43 2.54 17.16
C TYR A 48 19.83 3.84 16.61
N PRO A 49 18.68 4.31 17.12
CA PRO A 49 18.04 5.54 16.63
C PRO A 49 18.96 6.75 16.63
N ASN A 50 19.77 6.92 17.69
CA ASN A 50 20.71 8.03 17.81
C ASN A 50 21.85 7.95 16.79
N GLU A 51 22.27 6.74 16.40
CA GLU A 51 23.32 6.54 15.39
C GLU A 51 22.80 6.97 14.02
N LEU A 52 21.61 6.51 13.63
CA LEU A 52 20.99 6.91 12.36
C LEU A 52 20.74 8.42 12.31
N LEU A 53 20.21 9.01 13.37
CA LEU A 53 19.95 10.46 13.45
C LEU A 53 21.22 11.30 13.30
N GLN A 54 22.39 10.77 13.68
CA GLN A 54 23.68 11.46 13.54
C GLN A 54 24.34 11.22 12.18
N GLU A 55 24.11 10.05 11.56
CA GLU A 55 24.79 9.64 10.33
C GLU A 55 24.21 10.33 9.08
N TYR A 56 22.94 10.75 9.12
CA TYR A 56 22.25 11.42 8.00
C TYR A 56 21.44 12.62 8.47
N ASN A 57 21.33 13.63 7.60
CA ASN A 57 20.42 14.76 7.84
C ASN A 57 18.99 14.36 7.49
N TRP A 58 18.21 13.96 8.51
CA TRP A 58 16.79 13.61 8.38
C TRP A 58 15.86 14.82 8.47
N GLU A 59 16.40 16.01 8.69
CA GLU A 59 15.59 17.22 8.80
C GLU A 59 15.11 17.70 7.43
N LEU A 60 13.88 18.20 7.39
CA LEU A 60 13.32 18.81 6.20
C LEU A 60 13.95 20.20 6.03
N ALA A 61 14.57 20.44 4.87
CA ALA A 61 15.10 21.74 4.52
C ALA A 61 13.99 22.67 4.00
N ASP A 62 14.14 23.98 4.24
CA ASP A 62 13.23 25.00 3.67
C ASP A 62 13.35 25.12 2.15
N GLN A 63 14.49 24.72 1.59
CA GLN A 63 14.76 24.76 0.15
C GLN A 63 14.59 23.36 -0.46
N PRO A 64 14.04 23.27 -1.69
CA PRO A 64 13.88 21.99 -2.36
C PRO A 64 15.23 21.36 -2.68
N GLN A 65 15.29 20.05 -2.53
CA GLN A 65 16.42 19.23 -2.94
C GLN A 65 16.34 18.91 -4.43
N ASN A 66 17.50 18.65 -5.04
CA ASN A 66 17.54 18.19 -6.43
C ASN A 66 17.16 16.70 -6.54
N LEU A 67 16.87 16.23 -7.75
CA LEU A 67 16.41 14.85 -7.97
C LEU A 67 17.48 13.79 -7.60
N GLU A 68 18.76 14.10 -7.79
CA GLU A 68 19.87 13.19 -7.43
C GLU A 68 19.94 12.97 -5.92
N GLU A 69 19.73 14.03 -5.13
CA GLU A 69 19.64 13.95 -3.67
C GLU A 69 18.45 13.10 -3.23
N ILE A 70 17.29 13.24 -3.87
CA ILE A 70 16.10 12.42 -3.59
C ILE A 70 16.39 10.93 -3.89
N LEU A 71 17.05 10.63 -5.00
CA LEU A 71 17.45 9.25 -5.35
C LEU A 71 18.43 8.66 -4.33
N MET A 72 19.37 9.47 -3.83
CA MET A 72 20.28 9.07 -2.76
C MET A 72 19.54 8.78 -1.45
N HIS A 73 18.51 9.57 -1.13
CA HIS A 73 17.65 9.31 0.03
C HIS A 73 16.89 8.00 -0.13
N CYS A 74 16.31 7.70 -1.31
CA CYS A 74 15.65 6.42 -1.58
C CYS A 74 16.58 5.22 -1.33
N GLN A 75 17.83 5.29 -1.82
CA GLN A 75 18.83 4.25 -1.59
C GLN A 75 19.18 4.10 -0.10
N THR A 76 19.34 5.22 0.59
CA THR A 76 19.65 5.25 2.03
C THR A 76 18.51 4.65 2.85
N THR A 77 17.26 5.03 2.59
CA THR A 77 16.08 4.46 3.23
C THR A 77 16.06 2.94 3.08
N LEU A 78 16.28 2.41 1.87
CA LEU A 78 16.27 0.97 1.63
C LEU A 78 17.49 0.24 2.19
N LYS A 79 18.64 0.90 2.30
CA LYS A 79 19.86 0.33 2.92
C LYS A 79 19.60 -0.05 4.38
N TYR A 80 18.94 0.84 5.13
CA TYR A 80 18.66 0.66 6.56
C TYR A 80 17.29 0.04 6.84
N ALA A 81 16.44 -0.10 5.83
CA ALA A 81 15.19 -0.85 5.94
C ALA A 81 15.44 -2.33 6.27
N ILE A 82 14.54 -2.88 7.08
CA ILE A 82 14.50 -4.31 7.32
C ILE A 82 13.96 -5.04 6.08
N LYS A 83 14.67 -6.08 5.63
CA LYS A 83 14.26 -6.89 4.49
C LYS A 83 13.22 -7.92 4.93
N THR A 84 11.95 -7.52 5.00
CA THR A 84 10.84 -8.40 5.39
C THR A 84 10.61 -9.57 4.42
N GLY A 85 11.03 -9.42 3.16
CA GLY A 85 11.05 -10.47 2.15
C GLY A 85 12.19 -11.48 2.27
N HIS A 86 13.14 -11.27 3.20
CA HIS A 86 14.32 -12.11 3.28
C HIS A 86 13.98 -13.53 3.76
N PRO A 87 14.51 -14.61 3.14
CA PRO A 87 14.19 -16.00 3.52
C PRO A 87 14.54 -16.40 4.96
N ARG A 88 15.29 -15.55 5.67
CA ARG A 88 15.67 -15.73 7.08
C ARG A 88 15.02 -14.70 8.02
N TYR A 89 14.02 -13.97 7.56
CA TYR A 89 13.25 -13.04 8.37
C TYR A 89 12.03 -13.76 8.99
N PHE A 90 12.04 -13.93 10.31
CA PHE A 90 11.00 -14.67 11.05
C PHE A 90 10.44 -13.89 12.24
N ASN A 91 10.60 -12.56 12.23
CA ASN A 91 10.29 -11.73 13.40
C ASN A 91 8.79 -11.40 13.53
N GLN A 92 8.03 -11.46 12.44
CA GLN A 92 6.65 -11.01 12.37
C GLN A 92 5.76 -12.07 11.73
N LEU A 93 4.44 -11.93 11.90
CA LEU A 93 3.46 -12.81 11.23
C LEU A 93 3.37 -12.51 9.73
N SER A 94 3.51 -11.24 9.36
CA SER A 94 3.58 -10.81 7.96
C SER A 94 5.03 -10.80 7.50
N THR A 95 5.37 -11.71 6.59
CA THR A 95 6.73 -11.88 6.02
C THR A 95 6.63 -12.23 4.55
N GLY A 96 7.78 -12.20 3.87
CA GLY A 96 7.84 -12.47 2.44
C GLY A 96 7.59 -11.23 1.59
N LEU A 97 7.79 -11.40 0.30
CA LEU A 97 7.58 -10.36 -0.71
C LEU A 97 7.01 -11.04 -1.95
N ASP A 98 5.71 -10.88 -2.17
CA ASP A 98 5.02 -11.46 -3.33
C ASP A 98 5.13 -10.52 -4.54
N MET A 99 5.59 -11.04 -5.68
CA MET A 99 5.83 -10.21 -6.88
C MET A 99 4.53 -9.71 -7.50
N VAL A 100 3.45 -10.49 -7.42
CA VAL A 100 2.14 -10.07 -7.95
C VAL A 100 1.52 -9.00 -7.05
N GLY A 101 1.61 -9.17 -5.73
CA GLY A 101 1.23 -8.16 -4.75
C GLY A 101 1.99 -6.85 -4.92
N LEU A 102 3.33 -6.91 -5.07
CA LEU A 102 4.14 -5.71 -5.31
C LEU A 102 3.75 -4.99 -6.61
N ALA A 103 3.51 -5.73 -7.69
CA ALA A 103 3.04 -5.13 -8.95
C ALA A 103 1.64 -4.51 -8.81
N ALA A 104 0.75 -5.16 -8.04
CA ALA A 104 -0.57 -4.61 -7.74
C ALA A 104 -0.48 -3.33 -6.89
N ASP A 105 0.46 -3.25 -5.94
CA ASP A 105 0.71 -2.04 -5.15
C ASP A 105 1.17 -0.88 -6.05
N TRP A 106 2.12 -1.13 -6.96
CA TRP A 106 2.55 -0.10 -7.93
C TRP A 106 1.41 0.37 -8.84
N LEU A 107 0.58 -0.56 -9.32
CA LEU A 107 -0.60 -0.24 -10.13
C LEU A 107 -1.61 0.60 -9.32
N THR A 108 -1.86 0.20 -8.08
CA THR A 108 -2.82 0.89 -7.19
C THR A 108 -2.34 2.29 -6.86
N SER A 109 -1.06 2.47 -6.52
CA SER A 109 -0.46 3.78 -6.29
C SER A 109 -0.47 4.66 -7.54
N THR A 110 -0.29 4.08 -8.73
CA THR A 110 -0.39 4.81 -10.01
C THR A 110 -1.83 5.28 -10.29
N ALA A 111 -2.82 4.45 -9.95
CA ALA A 111 -4.23 4.78 -10.13
C ALA A 111 -4.74 5.86 -9.15
N ASN A 112 -4.17 5.90 -7.93
CA ASN A 112 -4.38 6.95 -6.91
C ASN A 112 -5.85 7.40 -6.76
N THR A 113 -6.76 6.44 -6.61
CA THR A 113 -8.20 6.69 -6.43
C THR A 113 -8.68 6.24 -5.04
N ASN A 114 -9.90 6.63 -4.67
CA ASN A 114 -10.55 6.26 -3.41
C ASN A 114 -11.68 5.26 -3.65
N MET A 115 -11.86 4.30 -2.74
CA MET A 115 -12.86 3.24 -2.81
C MET A 115 -14.29 3.67 -2.37
N PHE A 116 -14.53 4.97 -2.18
CA PHE A 116 -15.79 5.45 -1.60
C PHE A 116 -17.01 5.29 -2.52
N THR A 117 -16.85 5.43 -3.85
CA THR A 117 -17.96 5.27 -4.80
C THR A 117 -17.54 4.53 -6.06
N TYR A 118 -18.53 3.92 -6.72
CA TYR A 118 -18.34 3.29 -8.02
C TYR A 118 -17.92 4.29 -9.11
N GLU A 119 -18.33 5.56 -9.01
CA GLU A 119 -18.04 6.57 -10.03
C GLU A 119 -16.53 6.84 -10.17
N ILE A 120 -15.80 6.87 -9.05
CA ILE A 120 -14.37 7.18 -9.03
C ILE A 120 -13.47 5.94 -9.02
N ALA A 121 -14.00 4.77 -8.66
CA ALA A 121 -13.24 3.52 -8.55
C ALA A 121 -14.01 2.29 -9.09
N PRO A 122 -14.55 2.32 -10.33
CA PRO A 122 -15.48 1.30 -10.81
C PRO A 122 -14.90 -0.11 -10.84
N VAL A 123 -13.62 -0.23 -11.24
CA VAL A 123 -12.93 -1.53 -11.30
C VAL A 123 -12.61 -2.04 -9.90
N PHE A 124 -12.05 -1.20 -9.03
CA PHE A 124 -11.62 -1.62 -7.70
C PHE A 124 -12.81 -2.00 -6.81
N VAL A 125 -13.93 -1.28 -6.88
CA VAL A 125 -15.18 -1.63 -6.17
C VAL A 125 -15.69 -3.02 -6.59
N LEU A 126 -15.63 -3.34 -7.89
CA LEU A 126 -16.02 -4.68 -8.36
C LEU A 126 -15.05 -5.77 -7.91
N LEU A 127 -13.75 -5.49 -7.91
CA LEU A 127 -12.74 -6.43 -7.42
C LEU A 127 -12.92 -6.72 -5.92
N GLU A 128 -13.19 -5.71 -5.11
CA GLU A 128 -13.53 -5.89 -3.69
C GLU A 128 -14.77 -6.77 -3.53
N TYR A 129 -15.85 -6.47 -4.26
CA TYR A 129 -17.08 -7.25 -4.22
C TYR A 129 -16.85 -8.74 -4.55
N VAL A 130 -16.15 -9.04 -5.65
CA VAL A 130 -15.86 -10.42 -6.07
C VAL A 130 -14.96 -11.13 -5.06
N THR A 131 -13.96 -10.43 -4.53
CA THR A 131 -13.02 -11.00 -3.54
C THR A 131 -13.73 -11.34 -2.24
N LEU A 132 -14.52 -10.42 -1.70
CA LEU A 132 -15.28 -10.64 -0.47
C LEU A 132 -16.32 -11.76 -0.63
N LYS A 133 -17.00 -11.82 -1.78
CA LYS A 133 -17.88 -12.95 -2.10
C LYS A 133 -17.11 -14.26 -2.05
N LYS A 134 -15.92 -14.31 -2.65
CA LYS A 134 -15.09 -15.52 -2.64
C LYS A 134 -14.62 -15.90 -1.24
N MET A 135 -14.26 -14.93 -0.41
CA MET A 135 -13.91 -15.17 0.99
C MET A 135 -15.08 -15.77 1.78
N ARG A 136 -16.31 -15.25 1.59
CA ARG A 136 -17.52 -15.81 2.22
C ARG A 136 -17.82 -17.23 1.75
N GLU A 137 -17.59 -17.54 0.48
CA GLU A 137 -17.69 -18.92 -0.03
C GLU A 137 -16.67 -19.86 0.66
N ILE A 138 -15.43 -19.41 0.87
CA ILE A 138 -14.39 -20.19 1.55
C ILE A 138 -14.75 -20.45 3.01
N ILE A 139 -15.36 -19.47 3.69
CA ILE A 139 -15.90 -19.61 5.06
C ILE A 139 -17.05 -20.64 5.11
N GLY A 140 -17.71 -20.90 3.98
CA GLY A 140 -18.81 -21.87 3.85
C GLY A 140 -20.20 -21.24 3.86
N TRP A 141 -20.32 -19.92 3.65
CA TRP A 141 -21.62 -19.26 3.55
C TRP A 141 -22.30 -19.61 2.22
N PRO A 142 -23.56 -20.10 2.21
CA PRO A 142 -24.22 -20.58 1.00
C PRO A 142 -24.24 -19.54 -0.12
N GLY A 143 -23.69 -19.88 -1.28
CA GLY A 143 -23.60 -18.97 -2.43
C GLY A 143 -22.77 -17.70 -2.20
N GLY A 144 -21.95 -17.65 -1.14
CA GLY A 144 -21.22 -16.45 -0.74
C GLY A 144 -22.13 -15.34 -0.19
N SER A 145 -23.33 -15.69 0.29
CA SER A 145 -24.29 -14.75 0.85
C SER A 145 -23.73 -14.02 2.08
N GLY A 146 -23.88 -12.71 2.15
CA GLY A 146 -23.43 -11.89 3.27
C GLY A 146 -22.81 -10.59 2.77
N ASP A 147 -22.38 -9.75 3.70
CA ASP A 147 -21.76 -8.45 3.44
C ASP A 147 -20.34 -8.39 3.99
N GLY A 148 -19.58 -7.37 3.62
CA GLY A 148 -18.23 -7.13 4.13
C GLY A 148 -17.59 -5.91 3.47
N ILE A 149 -16.51 -5.42 4.07
CA ILE A 149 -15.69 -4.32 3.55
C ILE A 149 -14.24 -4.54 3.97
N PHE A 150 -13.27 -4.16 3.14
CA PHE A 150 -11.87 -4.15 3.60
C PHE A 150 -11.64 -3.00 4.59
N SER A 151 -10.79 -3.26 5.58
CA SER A 151 -10.46 -2.30 6.63
C SER A 151 -8.93 -2.14 6.69
N PRO A 152 -8.40 -0.92 6.96
CA PRO A 152 -6.97 -0.63 6.85
C PRO A 152 -6.06 -1.49 7.75
N VAL A 153 -6.56 -2.02 8.87
CA VAL A 153 -5.82 -2.96 9.72
C VAL A 153 -6.75 -3.97 10.42
N THR A 154 -6.21 -5.11 10.83
CA THR A 154 -6.99 -6.09 11.61
C THR A 154 -7.50 -5.50 12.94
N GLN A 155 -6.83 -4.50 13.53
CA GLN A 155 -7.30 -3.86 14.77
C GLN A 155 -8.53 -2.95 14.58
N SER A 156 -8.79 -2.43 13.36
CA SER A 156 -10.02 -1.70 13.05
C SER A 156 -11.19 -2.63 12.71
N CYS A 157 -10.91 -3.91 12.44
CA CYS A 157 -11.95 -4.90 12.17
C CYS A 157 -12.81 -5.18 13.42
N PRO A 158 -12.29 -5.37 14.65
CA PRO A 158 -13.09 -5.49 15.87
C PRO A 158 -14.00 -4.29 16.15
N THR A 159 -13.69 -3.08 15.68
CA THR A 159 -14.55 -1.90 15.90
C THR A 159 -15.62 -1.74 14.84
N LEU A 160 -15.34 -2.09 13.58
CA LEU A 160 -16.33 -2.12 12.50
C LEU A 160 -17.25 -3.36 12.57
N CYS A 161 -16.66 -4.51 12.89
CA CYS A 161 -17.33 -5.80 13.02
C CYS A 161 -17.54 -6.18 14.49
N ASP A 162 -17.54 -5.21 15.42
CA ASP A 162 -17.93 -5.48 16.80
C ASP A 162 -19.31 -6.15 16.74
N PRO A 163 -19.45 -7.42 17.16
CA PRO A 163 -20.72 -8.11 17.16
C PRO A 163 -21.77 -7.29 17.91
N TRP A 164 -21.37 -6.51 18.91
CA TRP A 164 -22.27 -5.63 19.66
C TRP A 164 -22.72 -4.42 18.85
N THR A 165 -21.86 -3.79 18.06
CA THR A 165 -22.26 -2.65 17.21
C THR A 165 -23.17 -3.12 16.08
N ALA A 166 -22.79 -4.18 15.36
CA ALA A 166 -23.58 -4.74 14.28
C ALA A 166 -24.92 -5.31 14.79
N ALA A 167 -24.91 -6.06 15.90
CA ALA A 167 -26.13 -6.60 16.50
C ALA A 167 -27.00 -5.50 17.12
N SER A 168 -26.42 -4.44 17.69
CA SER A 168 -27.16 -3.28 18.21
C SER A 168 -27.91 -2.56 17.09
N GLN A 169 -27.25 -2.29 15.96
CA GLN A 169 -27.90 -1.69 14.78
C GLN A 169 -29.01 -2.59 14.21
N ALA A 170 -28.76 -3.91 14.13
CA ALA A 170 -29.74 -4.86 13.63
C ALA A 170 -30.95 -5.06 14.58
N SER A 171 -30.72 -5.03 15.89
CA SER A 171 -31.76 -5.28 16.91
C SER A 171 -32.52 -4.01 17.31
N CYS A 172 -31.86 -2.86 17.27
CA CYS A 172 -32.38 -1.56 17.71
C CYS A 172 -32.00 -0.43 16.73
N PRO A 173 -32.69 -0.30 15.58
CA PRO A 173 -32.33 0.66 14.53
C PRO A 173 -32.44 2.14 14.95
N SER A 174 -33.15 2.43 16.03
CA SER A 174 -33.36 3.78 16.56
C SER A 174 -32.19 4.30 17.40
N LEU A 175 -31.23 3.45 17.77
CA LEU A 175 -30.03 3.84 18.50
C LEU A 175 -28.94 4.24 17.50
N THR A 176 -28.95 5.48 17.04
CA THR A 176 -27.82 6.04 16.30
C THR A 176 -26.62 6.25 17.24
N PRO A 177 -25.40 5.82 16.90
CA PRO A 177 -24.21 6.15 17.67
C PRO A 177 -23.94 7.65 17.51
N GLY A 178 -24.36 8.45 18.50
CA GLY A 178 -24.16 9.90 18.48
C GLY A 178 -25.22 10.74 19.21
N ALA A 179 -26.33 10.16 19.67
CA ALA A 179 -27.39 10.91 20.36
C ALA A 179 -27.17 11.17 21.87
N CYS A 180 -25.93 11.03 22.38
CA CYS A 180 -25.59 11.36 23.76
C CYS A 180 -24.46 12.38 23.84
N SER A 181 -24.76 13.63 23.48
CA SER A 181 -24.07 14.80 24.03
C SER A 181 -25.00 16.00 23.97
N ASN A 182 -25.81 16.17 25.02
CA ASN A 182 -26.21 17.44 25.64
C ASN A 182 -27.45 17.20 26.51
N SER A 183 -27.18 16.83 27.76
CA SER A 183 -28.05 17.09 28.91
C SER A 183 -27.16 17.28 30.13
#